data_AF-A0A4U3MFW1-F1
#
_entry.id   AF-A0A4U3MFW1-F1
#
_cell.length_a   1.000
_cell.length_b   1.000
_cell.length_c   1.000
_cell.angle_alpha   90.00
_cell.angle_beta   90.00
_cell.angle_gamma   90.00
#
_symmetry.space_group_name_H-M   'P 1'
#
loop_
_entity.id
_entity.type
_entity.pdbx_description
1 polymer ?
#
loop_
_entity_poly.entity_id
_entity_poly.type
_entity_poly.pdbx_seq_one_letter_code
_entity_poly.pdbx_strand_id
1 'polypeptide(L)'
;MVLLLPALIHLAAAILPLTLQDRLPDPVAVHFTEGRPDQAASLWSSVVEDLILSSVVWAVFGLVAFLRPDGSIGRRAAAGVALGLIVLLNTGALIGPILSNLDAPTWQEARSPGYAPALVMAMGAAGAVFGALAVSPLRRRRDDEEALPDDPVAGPPRRGRSIWIGTAENRPLFRNTLAAACLLLGVTVVGSEWAVIPALISLAGLHLWSGVTAVFDGRTLTVRGRLPLPSLRRVDLADIETAEAIEVDPSQWGWGWRLRNLRTHAVLIRKGEALLVALRDGGEFTVTVDHAALGAEEIRRALRSAAESPKPDDAARSDGSDLDEER
;
A
#
# COMPACT_ATOMS: atom_id res chain seq x y z
N MET A 1 -2.48 7.45 22.83
CA MET A 1 -3.97 7.40 22.69
C MET A 1 -4.42 6.27 21.78
N VAL A 2 -3.84 6.10 20.59
CA VAL A 2 -4.24 5.08 19.57
C VAL A 2 -4.14 3.63 20.06
N LEU A 3 -3.24 3.31 21.00
CA LEU A 3 -3.08 1.96 21.58
C LEU A 3 -4.06 1.65 22.73
N LEU A 4 -4.63 2.67 23.38
CA LEU A 4 -5.50 2.48 24.55
C LEU A 4 -6.91 2.08 24.14
N LEU A 5 -7.41 2.59 23.02
CA LEU A 5 -8.78 2.36 22.57
C LEU A 5 -9.06 0.88 22.24
N PRO A 6 -8.22 0.17 21.47
CA PRO A 6 -8.43 -1.26 21.22
C PRO A 6 -8.29 -2.10 22.49
N ALA A 7 -7.36 -1.75 23.39
CA ALA A 7 -7.22 -2.44 24.67
C ALA A 7 -8.48 -2.30 25.53
N LEU A 8 -9.11 -1.13 25.54
CA LEU A 8 -10.41 -0.92 26.20
C LEU A 8 -11.53 -1.73 25.54
N ILE A 9 -11.55 -1.82 24.22
CA ILE A 9 -12.53 -2.65 23.48
C ILE A 9 -12.35 -4.13 23.83
N HIS A 10 -11.12 -4.65 23.84
CA HIS A 10 -10.84 -6.04 24.24
C HIS A 10 -11.17 -6.29 25.72
N LEU A 11 -10.89 -5.32 26.59
CA LEU A 11 -11.23 -5.42 28.00
C LEU A 11 -12.76 -5.50 28.18
N ALA A 12 -13.52 -4.67 27.45
CA ALA A 12 -14.98 -4.75 27.44
C ALA A 12 -15.47 -6.11 26.89
N ALA A 13 -14.86 -6.61 25.82
CA ALA A 13 -15.15 -7.92 25.24
C ALA A 13 -14.86 -9.10 26.19
N ALA A 14 -13.90 -8.96 27.11
CA ALA A 14 -13.61 -9.98 28.12
C ALA A 14 -14.50 -9.86 29.36
N ILE A 15 -14.83 -8.63 29.80
CA ILE A 15 -15.63 -8.39 31.01
C ILE A 15 -17.11 -8.68 30.77
N LEU A 16 -17.65 -8.27 29.62
CA LEU A 16 -19.09 -8.39 29.36
C LEU A 16 -19.60 -9.84 29.46
N PRO A 17 -18.95 -10.85 28.84
CA PRO A 17 -19.34 -12.25 29.01
C PRO A 17 -19.28 -12.72 30.48
N LEU A 18 -18.23 -12.34 31.22
CA LEU A 18 -18.08 -12.70 32.64
C LEU A 18 -19.23 -12.19 33.50
N THR A 19 -19.75 -10.99 33.19
CA THR A 19 -20.84 -10.36 33.93
C THR A 19 -22.23 -10.86 33.55
N LEU A 20 -22.39 -11.40 32.33
CA LEU A 20 -23.69 -11.78 31.79
C LEU A 20 -23.87 -13.29 31.65
N GLN A 21 -22.82 -14.10 31.83
CA GLN A 21 -22.85 -15.56 31.64
C GLN A 21 -24.03 -16.26 32.33
N ASP A 22 -24.41 -15.83 33.54
CA ASP A 22 -25.51 -16.45 34.30
C ASP A 22 -26.90 -16.22 33.67
N ARG A 23 -26.98 -15.29 32.71
CA ARG A 23 -28.20 -14.89 31.99
C ARG A 23 -28.19 -15.33 30.53
N LEU A 24 -27.21 -16.14 30.13
CA LEU A 24 -27.06 -16.64 28.78
C LEU A 24 -27.34 -18.15 28.73
N PRO A 25 -28.01 -18.64 27.68
CA PRO A 25 -28.15 -20.07 27.46
C PRO A 25 -26.79 -20.70 27.10
N ASP A 26 -26.63 -21.99 27.39
CA ASP A 26 -25.49 -22.79 26.92
C ASP A 26 -26.00 -23.95 26.05
N PRO A 27 -25.72 -23.98 24.73
CA PRO A 27 -24.89 -23.03 23.96
C PRO A 27 -25.58 -21.68 23.70
N VAL A 28 -24.84 -20.69 23.19
CA VAL A 28 -25.37 -19.38 22.76
C VAL A 28 -25.55 -19.33 21.24
N ALA A 29 -26.55 -18.60 20.76
CA ALA A 29 -26.69 -18.31 19.33
C ALA A 29 -25.60 -17.32 18.89
N VAL A 30 -24.88 -17.64 17.81
CA VAL A 30 -23.75 -16.84 17.31
C VAL A 30 -23.99 -16.26 15.91
N HIS A 31 -24.97 -16.79 15.18
CA HIS A 31 -25.36 -16.30 13.88
C HIS A 31 -26.89 -16.21 13.78
N PHE A 32 -27.35 -15.19 13.06
CA PHE A 32 -28.76 -14.88 12.89
C PHE A 32 -29.06 -14.57 11.42
N THR A 33 -30.01 -15.30 10.85
CA THR A 33 -30.58 -15.02 9.53
C THR A 33 -32.00 -14.49 9.71
N GLU A 34 -32.29 -13.32 9.14
CA GLU A 34 -33.60 -12.65 9.28
C GLU A 34 -34.05 -12.49 10.75
N GLY A 35 -33.10 -12.26 11.65
CA GLY A 35 -33.35 -12.07 13.09
C GLY A 35 -33.60 -13.36 13.87
N ARG A 36 -33.57 -14.52 13.20
CA ARG A 36 -33.69 -15.85 13.82
C ARG A 36 -32.33 -16.53 13.91
N PRO A 37 -32.04 -17.22 15.03
CA PRO A 37 -30.78 -17.91 15.21
C PRO A 37 -30.74 -19.17 14.33
N ASP A 38 -29.59 -19.40 13.69
CA ASP A 38 -29.36 -20.57 12.82
C ASP A 38 -28.04 -21.30 13.11
N GLN A 39 -27.15 -20.72 13.91
CA GLN A 39 -25.94 -21.35 14.44
C GLN A 39 -25.76 -21.05 15.92
N ALA A 40 -25.18 -22.00 16.64
CA ALA A 40 -24.86 -21.88 18.06
C ALA A 40 -23.45 -22.39 18.34
N ALA A 41 -22.82 -21.83 19.37
CA ALA A 41 -21.51 -22.24 19.84
C ALA A 41 -21.38 -22.09 21.36
N SER A 42 -20.31 -22.64 21.92
CA SER A 42 -19.92 -22.37 23.30
C SER A 42 -19.53 -20.90 23.45
N LEU A 43 -20.07 -20.22 24.47
CA LEU A 43 -19.76 -18.81 24.79
C LEU A 43 -18.25 -18.57 24.83
N TRP A 44 -17.52 -19.40 25.57
CA TRP A 44 -16.08 -19.22 25.78
C TRP A 44 -15.25 -19.52 24.53
N SER A 45 -15.72 -20.42 23.67
CA SER A 45 -15.08 -20.62 22.36
C SER A 45 -15.21 -19.37 21.50
N SER A 46 -16.41 -18.77 21.43
CA SER A 46 -16.65 -17.52 20.70
C SER A 46 -15.85 -16.35 21.27
N VAL A 47 -15.73 -16.23 22.59
CA VAL A 47 -14.90 -15.19 23.23
C VAL A 47 -13.43 -15.36 22.85
N VAL A 48 -12.89 -16.57 22.94
CA VAL A 48 -11.48 -16.84 22.61
C VAL A 48 -11.22 -16.59 21.13
N GLU A 49 -12.10 -17.05 20.24
CA GLU A 49 -11.99 -16.82 18.80
C GLU A 49 -12.02 -15.32 18.44
N ASP A 50 -12.97 -14.56 19.02
CA ASP A 50 -13.05 -13.11 18.79
C ASP A 50 -11.81 -12.39 19.31
N LEU A 51 -11.34 -12.69 20.52
CA LEU A 51 -10.13 -12.07 21.09
C LEU A 51 -8.89 -12.38 20.26
N ILE A 52 -8.73 -13.62 19.77
CA ILE A 52 -7.62 -14.00 18.88
C ILE A 52 -7.72 -13.22 17.57
N LEU A 53 -8.88 -13.25 16.90
CA LEU A 53 -9.06 -12.63 15.59
C LEU A 53 -8.89 -11.11 15.66
N SER A 54 -9.51 -10.45 16.63
CA SER A 54 -9.40 -9.01 16.84
C SER A 54 -7.98 -8.59 17.26
N SER A 55 -7.28 -9.39 18.06
CA SER A 55 -5.86 -9.18 18.37
C SER A 55 -4.97 -9.30 17.14
N VAL A 56 -5.23 -10.27 16.25
CA VAL A 56 -4.48 -10.43 14.99
C VAL A 56 -4.74 -9.25 14.06
N VAL A 57 -5.98 -8.82 13.90
CA VAL A 57 -6.33 -7.62 13.12
C VAL A 57 -5.60 -6.38 13.66
N TRP A 58 -5.62 -6.18 14.98
CA TRP A 58 -4.90 -5.08 15.61
C TRP A 58 -3.39 -5.18 15.38
N ALA A 59 -2.80 -6.36 15.58
CA ALA A 59 -1.37 -6.57 15.42
C ALA A 59 -0.95 -6.30 13.97
N VAL A 60 -1.68 -6.82 12.99
CA VAL A 60 -1.36 -6.65 11.57
C VAL A 60 -1.55 -5.20 11.14
N PHE A 61 -2.74 -4.64 11.25
CA PHE A 61 -3.02 -3.30 10.74
C PHE A 61 -2.47 -2.19 11.63
N GLY A 62 -2.34 -2.43 12.94
CA GLY A 62 -1.64 -1.55 13.87
C GLY A 62 -0.14 -1.53 13.61
N LEU A 63 0.49 -2.67 13.33
CA LEU A 63 1.89 -2.72 12.87
C LEU A 63 2.04 -2.01 11.52
N VAL A 64 1.14 -2.25 10.56
CA VAL A 64 1.15 -1.52 9.29
C VAL A 64 1.03 -0.02 9.55
N ALA A 65 0.12 0.45 10.40
CA ALA A 65 -0.01 1.86 10.74
C ALA A 65 1.26 2.42 11.44
N PHE A 66 1.86 1.64 12.34
CA PHE A 66 3.09 2.01 13.07
C PHE A 66 4.31 2.11 12.16
N LEU A 67 4.48 1.16 11.23
CA LEU A 67 5.55 1.17 10.24
C LEU A 67 5.38 2.26 9.19
N ARG A 68 4.22 2.93 9.15
CA ARG A 68 3.93 4.00 8.21
C ARG A 68 4.24 5.36 8.83
N PRO A 69 4.82 6.30 8.05
CA PRO A 69 5.11 7.64 8.54
C PRO A 69 3.86 8.34 9.08
N ASP A 70 4.07 9.16 10.11
CA ASP A 70 3.03 10.00 10.69
C ASP A 70 2.35 10.85 9.59
N GLY A 71 1.01 10.82 9.56
CA GLY A 71 0.21 11.58 8.59
C GLY A 71 0.11 11.06 7.17
N SER A 72 0.78 9.96 6.83
CA SER A 72 0.54 9.30 5.55
C SER A 72 -0.92 8.84 5.39
N ILE A 73 -1.45 8.87 4.16
CA ILE A 73 -2.76 8.26 3.85
C ILE A 73 -2.74 6.77 4.20
N GLY A 74 -1.62 6.09 3.94
CA GLY A 74 -1.44 4.68 4.30
C GLY A 74 -1.55 4.41 5.79
N ARG A 75 -0.98 5.26 6.65
CA ARG A 75 -1.15 5.15 8.11
C ARG A 75 -2.60 5.37 8.53
N ARG A 76 -3.27 6.38 7.97
CA ARG A 76 -4.68 6.68 8.26
C ARG A 76 -5.61 5.56 7.81
N ALA A 77 -5.39 5.04 6.60
CA ALA A 77 -6.13 3.89 6.07
C ALA A 77 -5.88 2.65 6.94
N ALA A 78 -4.63 2.35 7.29
CA ALA A 78 -4.30 1.19 8.13
C ALA A 78 -4.89 1.31 9.54
N ALA A 79 -4.77 2.48 10.18
CA ALA A 79 -5.36 2.72 11.51
C ALA A 79 -6.89 2.71 11.48
N GLY A 80 -7.49 3.25 10.42
CA GLY A 80 -8.93 3.19 10.18
C GLY A 80 -9.39 1.76 9.97
N VAL A 81 -8.78 1.01 9.06
CA VAL A 81 -9.12 -0.40 8.85
C VAL A 81 -8.93 -1.22 10.13
N ALA A 82 -7.84 -1.01 10.88
CA ALA A 82 -7.61 -1.68 12.16
C ALA A 82 -8.78 -1.46 13.13
N LEU A 83 -9.12 -0.20 13.39
CA LEU A 83 -10.16 0.12 14.37
C LEU A 83 -11.56 -0.25 13.87
N GLY A 84 -11.84 -0.02 12.59
CA GLY A 84 -13.12 -0.36 11.98
C GLY A 84 -13.41 -1.85 12.00
N LEU A 85 -12.42 -2.69 11.66
CA LEU A 85 -12.56 -4.15 11.72
C LEU A 85 -12.67 -4.66 13.15
N ILE A 86 -11.93 -4.10 14.12
CA ILE A 86 -12.06 -4.48 15.53
C ILE A 86 -13.47 -4.17 16.05
N VAL A 87 -13.97 -2.95 15.78
CA VAL A 87 -15.34 -2.57 16.17
C VAL A 87 -16.38 -3.47 15.49
N LEU A 88 -16.19 -3.76 14.20
CA LEU A 88 -17.09 -4.64 13.45
C LEU A 88 -17.11 -6.05 14.05
N LEU A 89 -15.95 -6.64 14.30
CA LEU A 89 -15.80 -8.00 14.83
C LEU A 89 -16.37 -8.09 16.25
N ASN A 90 -15.88 -7.27 17.18
CA ASN A 90 -16.34 -7.31 18.56
C ASN A 90 -17.84 -7.03 18.67
N THR A 91 -18.38 -6.09 17.87
CA THR A 91 -19.80 -5.77 17.98
C THR A 91 -20.69 -6.75 17.26
N GLY A 92 -20.28 -7.26 16.10
CA GLY A 92 -21.07 -8.18 15.28
C GLY A 92 -20.95 -9.64 15.66
N ALA A 93 -19.77 -10.10 16.06
CA ALA A 93 -19.47 -11.50 16.33
C ALA A 93 -19.53 -11.85 17.83
N LEU A 94 -19.46 -10.87 18.73
CA LEU A 94 -19.47 -11.12 20.18
C LEU A 94 -20.58 -10.36 20.92
N ILE A 95 -20.51 -9.03 20.98
CA ILE A 95 -21.43 -8.21 21.79
C ILE A 95 -22.87 -8.34 21.29
N GLY A 96 -23.09 -8.19 19.98
CA GLY A 96 -24.42 -8.31 19.37
C GLY A 96 -25.10 -9.64 19.69
N PRO A 97 -24.46 -10.79 19.39
CA PRO A 97 -24.96 -12.10 19.77
C PRO A 97 -25.22 -12.24 21.27
N ILE A 98 -24.31 -11.80 22.15
CA ILE A 98 -24.53 -11.83 23.62
C ILE A 98 -25.80 -11.08 24.00
N LEU A 99 -25.99 -9.86 23.49
CA LEU A 99 -27.19 -9.07 23.78
C LEU A 99 -28.46 -9.71 23.22
N SER A 100 -28.38 -10.37 22.06
CA SER A 100 -29.50 -11.10 21.46
C SER A 100 -29.89 -12.39 22.19
N ASN A 101 -28.98 -12.96 22.98
CA ASN A 101 -29.22 -14.15 23.81
C ASN A 101 -29.61 -13.80 25.25
N LEU A 102 -29.55 -12.53 25.65
CA LEU A 102 -29.76 -12.13 27.03
C LEU A 102 -31.15 -12.53 27.53
N ASP A 103 -31.18 -13.29 28.63
CA ASP A 103 -32.39 -13.86 29.25
C ASP A 103 -33.20 -14.81 28.36
N ALA A 104 -32.65 -15.25 27.23
CA ALA A 104 -33.29 -16.27 26.40
C ALA A 104 -33.21 -17.63 27.11
N PRO A 105 -34.32 -18.37 27.29
CA PRO A 105 -34.29 -19.69 27.94
C PRO A 105 -33.43 -20.70 27.18
N THR A 106 -33.42 -20.59 25.85
CA THR A 106 -32.65 -21.42 24.92
C THR A 106 -32.11 -20.57 23.78
N TRP A 107 -31.03 -20.99 23.13
CA TRP A 107 -30.45 -20.23 22.01
C TRP A 107 -31.40 -20.09 20.82
N GLN A 108 -32.32 -21.05 20.61
CA GLN A 108 -33.32 -20.99 19.53
C GLN A 108 -34.36 -19.89 19.75
N GLU A 109 -34.53 -19.46 21.00
CA GLU A 109 -35.44 -18.39 21.40
C GLU A 109 -34.79 -17.00 21.35
N ALA A 110 -33.45 -16.93 21.22
CA ALA A 110 -32.73 -15.68 21.01
C ALA A 110 -33.24 -14.90 19.79
N ARG A 111 -33.18 -13.57 19.85
CA ARG A 111 -33.66 -12.70 18.76
C ARG A 111 -32.69 -11.58 18.49
N SER A 112 -32.41 -11.35 17.20
CA SER A 112 -31.67 -10.18 16.74
C SER A 112 -32.60 -9.22 16.02
N PRO A 113 -32.55 -7.91 16.31
CA PRO A 113 -33.26 -6.91 15.52
C PRO A 113 -32.85 -6.98 14.04
N GLY A 114 -33.80 -6.83 13.11
CA GLY A 114 -33.52 -6.88 11.67
C GLY A 114 -32.57 -5.78 11.17
N TYR A 115 -32.43 -4.68 11.92
CA TYR A 115 -31.49 -3.60 11.63
C TYR A 115 -30.08 -3.84 12.16
N ALA A 116 -29.85 -4.90 12.95
CA ALA A 116 -28.58 -5.14 13.62
C ALA A 116 -27.38 -5.24 12.66
N PRO A 117 -27.46 -5.94 11.50
CA PRO A 117 -26.34 -5.98 10.55
C PRO A 117 -25.98 -4.59 10.02
N ALA A 118 -26.98 -3.77 9.69
CA ALA A 118 -26.74 -2.40 9.22
C ALA A 118 -26.11 -1.51 10.30
N LEU A 119 -26.56 -1.66 11.55
CA LEU A 119 -25.99 -0.95 12.69
C LEU A 119 -24.52 -1.35 12.94
N VAL A 120 -24.21 -2.65 12.89
CA VAL A 120 -22.85 -3.17 13.03
C VAL A 120 -21.93 -2.63 11.92
N MET A 121 -22.39 -2.64 10.67
CA MET A 121 -21.66 -2.05 9.54
C MET A 121 -21.44 -0.54 9.73
N ALA A 122 -22.45 0.20 10.20
CA ALA A 122 -22.34 1.62 10.48
C ALA A 122 -21.33 1.92 11.60
N MET A 123 -21.31 1.13 12.67
CA MET A 123 -20.34 1.26 13.77
C MET A 123 -18.92 0.94 13.31
N GLY A 124 -18.73 -0.12 12.50
CA GLY A 124 -17.44 -0.44 11.89
C GLY A 124 -16.93 0.70 10.99
N ALA A 125 -17.81 1.28 10.16
CA ALA A 125 -17.47 2.44 9.32
C ALA A 125 -17.11 3.68 10.17
N ALA A 126 -17.87 3.95 11.24
CA ALA A 126 -17.58 5.04 12.17
C ALA A 126 -16.23 4.82 12.88
N GLY A 127 -15.95 3.60 13.32
CA GLY A 127 -14.66 3.19 13.87
C GLY A 127 -13.52 3.40 12.88
N ALA A 128 -13.73 3.11 11.60
CA ALA A 128 -12.73 3.33 10.56
C ALA A 128 -12.42 4.82 10.35
N VAL A 129 -13.46 5.66 10.27
CA VAL A 129 -13.29 7.12 10.17
C VAL A 129 -12.55 7.64 11.40
N PHE A 130 -12.97 7.23 12.59
CA PHE A 130 -12.34 7.66 13.84
C PHE A 130 -10.86 7.24 13.91
N GLY A 131 -10.55 5.99 13.57
CA GLY A 131 -9.18 5.47 13.56
C GLY A 131 -8.28 6.24 12.58
N ALA A 132 -8.80 6.58 11.41
CA ALA A 132 -8.09 7.42 10.43
C ALA A 132 -7.86 8.85 10.95
N LEU A 133 -8.86 9.46 11.60
CA LEU A 133 -8.75 10.80 12.18
C LEU A 133 -7.78 10.84 13.37
N ALA A 134 -7.77 9.81 14.22
CA ALA A 134 -6.95 9.74 15.42
C ALA A 134 -5.42 9.74 15.14
N VAL A 135 -5.01 9.32 13.94
CA VAL A 135 -3.61 9.36 13.48
C VAL A 135 -3.35 10.45 12.44
N SER A 136 -4.33 11.31 12.16
CA SER A 136 -4.17 12.44 11.26
C SER A 136 -3.39 13.56 11.94
N PRO A 137 -2.30 14.08 11.35
CA PRO A 137 -1.54 15.18 11.94
C PRO A 137 -2.39 16.43 11.95
N LEU A 138 -2.38 17.16 13.06
CA LEU A 138 -2.80 18.55 13.09
C LEU A 138 -1.93 19.31 12.10
N ARG A 139 -2.55 19.94 11.08
CA ARG A 139 -1.89 20.67 9.98
C ARG A 139 -0.71 21.51 10.50
N ARG A 140 0.53 21.10 10.19
CA ARG A 140 1.65 22.05 10.06
C ARG A 140 1.64 22.55 8.63
N ARG A 141 1.32 23.83 8.48
CA ARG A 141 1.62 24.60 7.26
C ARG A 141 3.15 24.57 7.11
N ARG A 142 3.64 24.12 5.95
CA ARG A 142 5.04 24.27 5.61
C ARG A 142 5.09 24.97 4.26
N ASP A 143 5.55 26.21 4.33
CA ASP A 143 5.95 27.04 3.22
C ASP A 143 7.29 26.51 2.65
N ASP A 144 7.58 26.96 1.43
CA ASP A 144 8.83 26.89 0.67
C ASP A 144 8.96 25.76 -0.36
N GLU A 145 8.59 26.15 -1.58
CA GLU A 145 8.90 25.56 -2.87
C GLU A 145 10.36 25.90 -3.19
N GLU A 146 11.26 24.95 -2.92
CA GLU A 146 12.69 25.10 -3.18
C GLU A 146 12.96 24.76 -4.65
N ALA A 147 13.33 25.79 -5.43
CA ALA A 147 13.63 25.69 -6.85
C ALA A 147 14.93 24.88 -7.07
N LEU A 148 14.91 24.05 -8.12
CA LEU A 148 16.05 23.22 -8.56
C LEU A 148 17.20 24.12 -9.05
N PRO A 149 18.46 23.87 -8.62
CA PRO A 149 19.63 24.51 -9.22
C PRO A 149 19.96 23.93 -10.59
N ASP A 150 20.40 24.80 -11.52
CA ASP A 150 20.98 24.41 -12.81
C ASP A 150 22.50 24.09 -12.69
N ASP A 151 22.97 23.27 -13.65
CA ASP A 151 24.34 23.15 -14.22
C ASP A 151 25.21 21.91 -13.83
N PRO A 152 26.25 21.51 -14.64
CA PRO A 152 26.27 20.24 -15.36
C PRO A 152 27.53 19.37 -15.07
N VAL A 153 27.50 18.09 -15.46
CA VAL A 153 28.75 17.28 -15.54
C VAL A 153 28.85 16.58 -16.89
N ALA A 154 29.94 16.88 -17.60
CA ALA A 154 30.29 16.40 -18.92
C ALA A 154 31.17 15.13 -18.86
N GLY A 155 30.84 14.13 -19.68
CA GLY A 155 31.68 12.96 -19.97
C GLY A 155 31.59 12.60 -21.46
N PRO A 156 32.67 12.10 -22.09
CA PRO A 156 32.72 11.88 -23.54
C PRO A 156 31.79 10.75 -23.99
N PRO A 157 31.18 10.85 -25.20
CA PRO A 157 30.23 9.86 -25.69
C PRO A 157 30.93 8.54 -26.08
N ARG A 158 30.53 7.43 -25.44
CA ARG A 158 30.87 6.07 -25.90
C ARG A 158 29.79 5.56 -26.85
N ARG A 159 30.19 5.13 -28.06
CA ARG A 159 29.31 4.54 -29.07
C ARG A 159 29.04 3.07 -28.75
N GLY A 160 27.82 2.76 -28.31
CA GLY A 160 27.30 1.43 -28.07
C GLY A 160 25.91 1.51 -27.44
N ARG A 161 25.02 0.55 -27.74
CA ARG A 161 23.67 0.52 -27.15
C ARG A 161 23.79 0.12 -25.67
N SER A 162 23.90 1.10 -24.79
CA SER A 162 24.09 0.88 -23.36
C SER A 162 22.77 0.50 -22.70
N ILE A 163 22.77 -0.69 -22.08
CA ILE A 163 21.67 -1.14 -21.23
C ILE A 163 22.05 -0.79 -19.80
N TRP A 164 21.16 -0.10 -19.09
CA TRP A 164 21.29 0.15 -17.66
C TRP A 164 20.22 -0.60 -16.89
N ILE A 165 20.62 -1.19 -15.77
CA ILE A 165 19.74 -1.91 -14.84
C ILE A 165 20.01 -1.39 -13.44
N GLY A 166 18.98 -0.84 -12.80
CA GLY A 166 18.99 -0.44 -11.39
C GLY A 166 18.01 -1.28 -10.60
N THR A 167 18.42 -1.79 -9.44
CA THR A 167 17.56 -2.54 -8.52
C THR A 167 17.42 -1.80 -7.21
N ALA A 168 16.32 -1.98 -6.49
CA ALA A 168 16.30 -1.68 -5.07
C ALA A 168 15.53 -2.76 -4.33
N GLU A 169 15.94 -2.99 -3.08
CA GLU A 169 15.29 -3.92 -2.18
C GLU A 169 15.06 -3.29 -0.81
N ASN A 170 13.93 -3.65 -0.21
CA ASN A 170 13.63 -3.39 1.18
C ASN A 170 13.73 -4.70 1.96
N ARG A 171 14.96 -5.09 2.31
CA ARG A 171 15.26 -6.36 3.00
C ARG A 171 14.51 -6.52 4.33
N PRO A 172 14.35 -5.49 5.18
CA PRO A 172 13.52 -5.59 6.38
C PRO A 172 12.05 -5.88 6.06
N LEU A 173 11.47 -5.17 5.09
CA LEU A 173 10.08 -5.40 4.66
C LEU A 173 9.89 -6.82 4.10
N PHE A 174 10.84 -7.28 3.28
CA PHE A 174 10.86 -8.63 2.74
C PHE A 174 10.86 -9.69 3.84
N ARG A 175 11.80 -9.60 4.80
CA ARG A 175 11.90 -10.56 5.91
C ARG A 175 10.65 -10.56 6.77
N ASN A 176 10.13 -9.38 7.11
CA ASN A 176 8.99 -9.26 8.01
C ASN A 176 7.70 -9.78 7.37
N THR A 177 7.46 -9.48 6.08
CA THR A 177 6.30 -9.99 5.34
C THR A 177 6.37 -11.50 5.16
N LEU A 178 7.56 -12.05 4.89
CA LEU A 178 7.77 -13.49 4.79
C LEU A 178 7.49 -14.20 6.12
N ALA A 179 8.06 -13.69 7.21
CA ALA A 179 7.84 -14.24 8.54
C ALA A 179 6.36 -14.21 8.95
N ALA A 180 5.67 -13.10 8.66
CA ALA A 180 4.24 -12.97 8.92
C ALA A 180 3.41 -13.96 8.08
N ALA A 181 3.76 -14.17 6.81
CA ALA A 181 3.08 -15.14 5.96
C ALA A 181 3.25 -16.58 6.46
N CYS A 182 4.48 -16.96 6.88
CA CYS A 182 4.74 -18.28 7.46
C CYS A 182 3.97 -18.51 8.76
N LEU A 183 3.90 -17.50 9.63
CA LEU A 183 3.11 -17.57 10.86
C LEU A 183 1.62 -17.78 10.55
N LEU A 184 1.09 -17.04 9.59
CA LEU A 184 -0.31 -17.10 9.19
C LEU A 184 -0.68 -18.45 8.56
N LEU A 185 0.22 -19.03 7.75
CA LEU A 185 0.10 -20.40 7.24
C LEU A 185 0.12 -21.44 8.37
N GLY A 186 0.87 -21.22 9.44
CA GLY A 186 0.81 -22.07 10.63
C GLY A 186 -0.58 -22.07 11.29
N VAL A 187 -1.24 -20.91 11.30
CA VAL A 187 -2.59 -20.74 11.86
C VAL A 187 -3.66 -21.47 11.02
N THR A 188 -3.51 -21.56 9.70
CA THR A 188 -4.46 -22.33 8.85
C THR A 188 -4.51 -23.81 9.19
N VAL A 189 -3.39 -24.39 9.64
CA VAL A 189 -3.33 -25.81 10.02
C VAL A 189 -4.22 -26.11 11.25
N VAL A 190 -4.58 -25.07 12.02
CA VAL A 190 -5.38 -25.18 13.25
C VAL A 190 -6.89 -24.93 12.98
N GLY A 191 -7.30 -24.68 11.73
CA GLY A 191 -8.71 -24.82 11.31
C GLY A 191 -9.49 -23.55 10.99
N SER A 192 -8.84 -22.40 10.77
CA SER A 192 -9.52 -21.16 10.35
C SER A 192 -9.08 -20.73 8.94
N GLU A 193 -9.77 -21.22 7.91
CA GLU A 193 -9.39 -20.98 6.51
C GLU A 193 -9.90 -19.64 5.97
N TRP A 194 -11.07 -19.18 6.43
CA TRP A 194 -11.78 -18.03 5.86
C TRP A 194 -11.15 -16.67 6.22
N ALA A 195 -10.50 -16.56 7.39
CA ALA A 195 -9.82 -15.34 7.82
C ALA A 195 -8.37 -15.22 7.30
N VAL A 196 -7.76 -16.33 6.90
CA VAL A 196 -6.34 -16.36 6.52
C VAL A 196 -6.13 -16.00 5.06
N ILE A 197 -7.04 -16.38 4.16
CA ILE A 197 -6.93 -16.06 2.73
C ILE A 197 -6.76 -14.54 2.48
N PRO A 198 -7.60 -13.65 3.03
CA PRO A 198 -7.46 -12.20 2.80
C PRO A 198 -6.15 -11.62 3.38
N ALA A 199 -5.69 -12.16 4.51
CA ALA A 199 -4.47 -11.72 5.17
C ALA A 199 -3.21 -12.23 4.44
N LEU A 200 -3.23 -13.44 3.87
CA LEU A 200 -2.20 -13.92 2.94
C LEU A 200 -2.15 -13.09 1.66
N ILE A 201 -3.30 -12.74 1.08
CA ILE A 201 -3.37 -11.87 -0.10
C ILE A 201 -2.76 -10.49 0.20
N SER A 202 -3.08 -9.92 1.36
CA SER A 202 -2.56 -8.62 1.79
C SER A 202 -1.04 -8.66 2.04
N LEU A 203 -0.56 -9.72 2.69
CA LEU A 203 0.87 -9.96 2.93
C LEU A 203 1.63 -10.21 1.62
N ALA A 204 1.06 -11.01 0.72
CA ALA A 204 1.60 -11.22 -0.62
C ALA A 204 1.72 -9.88 -1.34
N GLY A 205 0.66 -9.07 -1.38
CA GLY A 205 0.69 -7.74 -1.96
C GLY A 205 1.85 -6.90 -1.40
N LEU A 206 1.99 -6.80 -0.08
CA LEU A 206 3.08 -6.04 0.55
C LEU A 206 4.47 -6.62 0.26
N HIS A 207 4.59 -7.95 0.20
CA HIS A 207 5.82 -8.65 -0.16
C HIS A 207 6.28 -8.31 -1.58
N LEU A 208 5.35 -8.08 -2.51
CA LEU A 208 5.67 -7.67 -3.89
C LEU A 208 6.28 -6.27 -3.98
N TRP A 209 5.96 -5.38 -3.04
CA TRP A 209 6.54 -4.04 -2.95
C TRP A 209 7.91 -4.02 -2.26
N SER A 210 8.46 -5.19 -1.88
CA SER A 210 9.78 -5.27 -1.25
C SER A 210 10.95 -5.14 -2.22
N GLY A 211 10.71 -5.07 -3.53
CA GLY A 211 11.76 -4.88 -4.52
C GLY A 211 11.26 -4.32 -5.84
N VAL A 212 12.14 -3.58 -6.51
CA VAL A 212 11.89 -2.97 -7.82
C VAL A 212 13.12 -3.13 -8.70
N THR A 213 12.89 -3.24 -10.01
CA THR A 213 13.93 -3.24 -11.03
C THR A 213 13.56 -2.26 -12.12
N ALA A 214 14.44 -1.29 -12.37
CA ALA A 214 14.37 -0.38 -13.51
C ALA A 214 15.37 -0.84 -14.58
N VAL A 215 14.91 -0.91 -15.83
CA VAL A 215 15.72 -1.30 -16.98
C VAL A 215 15.56 -0.22 -18.04
N PHE A 216 16.68 0.35 -18.48
CA PHE A 216 16.74 1.23 -19.63
C PHE A 216 17.49 0.53 -20.76
N ASP A 217 16.87 0.37 -21.93
CA ASP A 217 17.43 -0.37 -23.08
C ASP A 217 18.00 0.54 -24.19
N GLY A 218 18.12 1.83 -23.90
CA GLY A 218 18.50 2.87 -24.85
C GLY A 218 17.32 3.54 -25.54
N ARG A 219 16.10 3.00 -25.45
CA ARG A 219 14.88 3.59 -26.03
C ARG A 219 13.74 3.70 -25.04
N THR A 220 13.68 2.83 -24.04
CA THR A 220 12.56 2.75 -23.11
C THR A 220 13.08 2.48 -21.70
N LEU A 221 12.53 3.21 -20.74
CA LEU A 221 12.70 2.95 -19.31
C LEU A 221 11.50 2.11 -18.84
N THR A 222 11.77 0.88 -18.43
CA THR A 222 10.77 -0.03 -17.90
C THR A 222 11.02 -0.29 -16.42
N VAL A 223 10.01 -0.10 -15.59
CA VAL A 223 10.04 -0.39 -14.16
C VAL A 223 9.17 -1.60 -13.86
N ARG A 224 9.74 -2.58 -13.15
CA ARG A 224 9.10 -3.85 -12.78
C ARG A 224 9.17 -4.06 -11.28
N GLY A 225 8.13 -4.68 -10.73
CA GLY A 225 8.16 -5.21 -9.37
C GLY A 225 8.92 -6.54 -9.31
N ARG A 226 8.97 -7.16 -8.12
CA ARG A 226 9.69 -8.42 -7.89
C ARG A 226 9.12 -9.66 -8.61
N LEU A 227 7.82 -9.68 -8.92
CA LEU A 227 7.22 -10.77 -9.72
C LEU A 227 7.33 -10.49 -11.23
N PRO A 228 7.30 -11.52 -12.08
CA PRO A 228 7.22 -11.40 -13.55
C PRO A 228 5.83 -10.96 -14.02
N LEU A 229 5.28 -9.93 -13.39
CA LEU A 229 4.05 -9.26 -13.79
C LEU A 229 4.35 -8.23 -14.90
N PRO A 230 3.34 -7.78 -15.67
CA PRO A 230 3.51 -6.69 -16.62
C PRO A 230 4.16 -5.47 -15.95
N SER A 231 4.96 -4.72 -16.72
CA SER A 231 5.73 -3.58 -16.22
C SER A 231 4.84 -2.59 -15.47
N LEU A 232 5.24 -2.24 -14.24
CA LEU A 232 4.56 -1.25 -13.40
C LEU A 232 4.46 0.10 -14.11
N ARG A 233 5.51 0.46 -14.85
CA ARG A 233 5.55 1.63 -15.70
C ARG A 233 6.51 1.43 -16.88
N ARG A 234 6.15 2.00 -18.03
CA ARG A 234 7.01 2.16 -19.20
C ARG A 234 7.01 3.62 -19.60
N VAL A 235 8.19 4.16 -19.89
CA VAL A 235 8.39 5.53 -20.39
C VAL A 235 9.31 5.44 -21.61
N ASP A 236 8.85 5.94 -22.75
CA ASP A 236 9.65 5.94 -23.97
C ASP A 236 10.59 7.16 -23.97
N LEU A 237 11.79 7.02 -24.55
CA LEU A 237 12.82 8.07 -24.57
C LEU A 237 12.32 9.37 -25.22
N ALA A 238 11.40 9.26 -26.18
CA ALA A 238 10.78 10.40 -26.85
C ALA A 238 10.00 11.30 -25.88
N ASP A 239 9.42 10.71 -24.82
CA ASP A 239 8.63 11.43 -23.82
C ASP A 239 9.50 12.03 -22.71
N ILE A 240 10.78 11.65 -22.65
CA ILE A 240 11.72 12.11 -21.63
C ILE A 240 12.33 13.44 -22.07
N GLU A 241 12.29 14.40 -21.17
CA GLU A 241 12.95 15.69 -21.30
C GLU A 241 14.35 15.64 -20.69
N THR A 242 14.47 15.17 -19.45
CA THR A 242 15.75 14.97 -18.76
C THR A 242 15.65 13.88 -17.71
N ALA A 243 16.80 13.42 -17.21
CA ALA A 243 16.89 12.45 -16.11
C ALA A 243 17.95 12.90 -15.10
N GLU A 244 17.79 12.58 -13.83
CA GLU A 244 18.73 12.93 -12.77
C GLU A 244 18.72 11.91 -11.64
N ALA A 245 19.85 11.79 -10.95
CA ALA A 245 19.92 11.05 -9.70
C ALA A 245 19.74 12.02 -8.53
N ILE A 246 18.73 11.75 -7.72
CA ILE A 246 18.42 12.52 -6.54
C ILE A 246 18.52 11.62 -5.31
N GLU A 247 18.79 12.23 -4.16
CA GLU A 247 18.66 11.53 -2.89
C GLU A 247 17.26 11.78 -2.33
N VAL A 248 16.49 10.72 -2.18
CA VAL A 248 15.15 10.81 -1.60
C VAL A 248 15.18 10.22 -0.20
N ASP A 249 14.66 10.98 0.75
CA ASP A 249 14.22 10.45 2.02
C ASP A 249 12.70 10.26 1.96
N PRO A 250 12.20 9.04 1.86
CA PRO A 250 10.77 8.80 1.78
C PRO A 250 10.02 9.19 3.07
N SER A 251 10.73 9.52 4.16
CA SER A 251 10.13 10.18 5.34
C SER A 251 9.84 11.67 5.12
N GLN A 252 10.59 12.33 4.23
CA GLN A 252 10.41 13.74 3.83
C GLN A 252 9.57 13.87 2.55
N TRP A 253 9.65 12.89 1.65
CA TRP A 253 8.98 12.86 0.35
C TRP A 253 7.68 12.01 0.36
N GLY A 254 7.48 11.18 1.39
CA GLY A 254 6.41 10.17 1.48
C GLY A 254 6.75 8.88 0.72
N TRP A 255 6.37 7.71 1.25
CA TRP A 255 6.53 6.41 0.57
C TRP A 255 5.33 6.04 -0.31
N GLY A 256 5.59 5.40 -1.46
CA GLY A 256 4.58 4.83 -2.36
C GLY A 256 4.06 5.76 -3.47
N TRP A 257 3.31 5.19 -4.42
CA TRP A 257 2.75 5.86 -5.60
C TRP A 257 2.01 7.16 -5.24
N ARG A 258 2.64 8.32 -5.45
CA ARG A 258 1.98 9.63 -5.40
C ARG A 258 1.74 10.13 -6.83
N LEU A 259 0.47 10.26 -7.17
CA LEU A 259 -0.03 11.29 -8.08
C LEU A 259 0.01 12.61 -7.28
N ARG A 260 1.09 13.41 -7.41
CA ARG A 260 1.12 14.79 -6.87
C ARG A 260 0.04 15.63 -7.55
N ASN A 261 -0.16 15.31 -8.84
CA ASN A 261 -1.10 15.81 -9.83
C ASN A 261 -1.37 14.61 -10.77
N LEU A 262 -2.29 14.67 -11.74
CA LEU A 262 -2.45 13.59 -12.75
C LEU A 262 -1.15 13.22 -13.52
N ARG A 263 -0.06 14.00 -13.40
CA ARG A 263 1.18 13.90 -14.20
C ARG A 263 2.45 13.47 -13.44
N THR A 264 2.54 13.60 -12.12
CA THR A 264 3.73 13.21 -11.34
C THR A 264 3.54 11.83 -10.72
N HIS A 265 4.46 10.89 -10.88
CA HIS A 265 4.39 9.57 -10.24
C HIS A 265 5.71 9.17 -9.58
N ALA A 266 5.66 8.40 -8.49
CA ALA A 266 6.86 7.95 -7.79
C ALA A 266 6.77 6.49 -7.31
N VAL A 267 7.85 5.71 -7.44
CA VAL A 267 8.00 4.34 -6.93
C VAL A 267 9.18 4.33 -5.95
N LEU A 268 8.89 4.62 -4.69
CA LEU A 268 9.87 4.71 -3.61
C LEU A 268 9.71 3.51 -2.68
N ILE A 269 10.74 2.65 -2.57
CA ILE A 269 10.72 1.41 -1.77
C ILE A 269 11.87 1.28 -0.76
N ARG A 270 12.97 2.02 -0.95
CA ARG A 270 13.98 2.29 0.10
C ARG A 270 14.35 3.79 0.21
N LYS A 271 14.98 4.21 1.31
CA LYS A 271 15.61 5.53 1.44
C LYS A 271 16.92 5.54 0.64
N GLY A 272 17.29 6.71 0.14
CA GLY A 272 18.58 6.96 -0.50
C GLY A 272 18.41 7.28 -1.98
N GLU A 273 19.36 6.80 -2.79
CA GLU A 273 19.45 7.15 -4.20
C GLU A 273 18.18 6.76 -5.00
N ALA A 274 17.72 7.68 -5.86
CA ALA A 274 16.61 7.50 -6.78
C ALA A 274 16.85 8.16 -8.13
N LEU A 275 16.27 7.57 -9.18
CA LEU A 275 16.24 8.12 -10.53
C LEU A 275 14.98 8.96 -10.71
N LEU A 276 15.16 10.26 -10.96
CA LEU A 276 14.13 11.19 -11.38
C LEU A 276 14.18 11.32 -12.91
N VAL A 277 13.02 11.28 -13.56
CA VAL A 277 12.84 11.48 -14.99
C VAL A 277 11.79 12.54 -15.20
N ALA A 278 12.17 13.68 -15.78
CA ALA A 278 11.24 14.71 -16.20
C ALA A 278 10.70 14.38 -17.59
N LEU A 279 9.39 14.51 -17.76
CA LEU A 279 8.67 14.22 -18.99
C LEU A 279 8.31 15.52 -19.71
N ARG A 280 8.30 15.48 -21.03
CA ARG A 280 8.02 16.64 -21.89
C ARG A 280 6.61 17.21 -21.72
N ASP A 281 5.68 16.43 -21.16
CA ASP A 281 4.33 16.88 -20.83
C ASP A 281 4.24 17.63 -19.48
N GLY A 282 5.40 17.93 -18.87
CA GLY A 282 5.52 18.54 -17.55
C GLY A 282 5.29 17.55 -16.40
N GLY A 283 5.22 16.25 -16.70
CA GLY A 283 5.16 15.19 -15.70
C GLY A 283 6.54 14.84 -15.15
N GLU A 284 6.54 14.19 -13.99
CA GLU A 284 7.78 13.69 -13.36
C GLU A 284 7.59 12.23 -12.97
N PHE A 285 8.66 11.45 -13.08
CA PHE A 285 8.71 10.07 -12.61
C PHE A 285 9.92 9.83 -11.73
N THR A 286 9.71 9.40 -10.49
CA THR A 286 10.80 9.08 -9.57
C THR A 286 10.79 7.59 -9.23
N VAL A 287 11.94 6.93 -9.20
CA VAL A 287 12.06 5.53 -8.74
C VAL A 287 13.31 5.32 -7.90
N THR A 288 13.19 4.74 -6.70
CA THR A 288 14.36 4.41 -5.87
C THR A 288 15.04 3.16 -6.41
N VAL A 289 16.33 3.28 -6.76
CA VAL A 289 17.16 2.25 -7.37
C VAL A 289 18.62 2.51 -7.04
N ASP A 290 19.39 1.43 -6.96
CA ASP A 290 20.84 1.48 -6.81
C ASP A 290 21.45 2.00 -8.11
N HIS A 291 22.51 2.81 -8.00
CA HIS A 291 23.26 3.36 -9.13
C HIS A 291 22.40 4.23 -10.07
N ALA A 292 21.48 5.01 -9.51
CA ALA A 292 20.64 5.93 -10.26
C ALA A 292 21.47 6.96 -11.04
N ALA A 293 22.63 7.39 -10.52
CA ALA A 293 23.54 8.32 -11.19
C ALA A 293 24.00 7.77 -12.54
N LEU A 294 24.36 6.49 -12.59
CA LEU A 294 24.73 5.81 -13.85
C LEU A 294 23.52 5.73 -14.80
N GLY A 295 22.33 5.46 -14.26
CA GLY A 295 21.10 5.41 -15.07
C GLY A 295 20.74 6.76 -15.69
N ALA A 296 20.82 7.83 -14.92
CA ALA A 296 20.60 9.19 -15.39
C ALA A 296 21.61 9.57 -16.48
N GLU A 297 22.88 9.23 -16.30
CA GLU A 297 23.91 9.48 -17.31
C GLU A 297 23.61 8.78 -18.64
N GLU A 298 23.22 7.49 -18.59
CA GLU A 298 22.89 6.71 -19.79
C GLU A 298 21.64 7.25 -20.51
N ILE A 299 20.60 7.66 -19.78
CA ILE A 299 19.41 8.28 -20.37
C ILE A 299 19.76 9.61 -21.04
N ARG A 300 20.50 10.50 -20.35
CA ARG A 300 20.95 11.78 -20.93
C ARG A 300 21.83 11.59 -22.16
N ARG A 301 22.70 10.56 -22.16
CA ARG A 301 23.53 10.23 -23.31
C ARG A 301 22.66 9.82 -24.51
N ALA A 302 21.67 8.97 -24.29
CA ALA A 302 20.72 8.56 -25.32
C ALA A 302 19.92 9.75 -25.88
N LEU A 303 19.50 10.69 -25.03
CA LEU A 303 18.84 11.94 -25.45
C LEU A 303 19.73 12.79 -26.37
N ARG A 304 21.03 12.96 -26.02
CA ARG A 304 21.98 13.70 -26.87
C ARG A 304 22.19 13.03 -28.23
N SER A 305 22.39 11.72 -28.24
CA SER A 305 22.57 10.98 -29.49
C SER A 305 21.33 11.02 -30.39
N ALA A 306 20.13 11.06 -29.80
CA ALA A 306 18.89 11.24 -30.54
C ALA A 306 18.74 12.66 -31.12
N ALA A 307 19.24 13.69 -30.43
CA ALA A 307 19.24 15.07 -30.91
C ALA A 307 20.28 15.33 -32.01
N GLU A 308 21.44 14.67 -31.95
CA GLU A 308 22.52 14.76 -32.95
C GLU A 308 22.26 13.92 -34.21
N SER A 309 21.27 13.01 -34.18
CA SER A 309 20.87 12.22 -35.35
C SER A 309 20.00 13.08 -36.28
N PRO A 310 20.40 13.34 -37.54
CA PRO A 310 19.65 14.21 -38.44
C PRO A 310 18.23 13.68 -38.70
N LYS A 311 17.25 14.59 -38.74
CA LYS A 311 15.90 14.28 -39.23
C LYS A 311 16.00 13.85 -40.71
N PRO A 312 15.32 12.77 -41.16
CA PRO A 312 15.44 12.27 -42.53
C PRO A 312 15.07 13.29 -43.63
N ASP A 313 14.31 14.35 -43.30
CA ASP A 313 13.82 15.32 -44.28
C ASP A 313 14.84 16.40 -44.70
N ASP A 314 15.91 16.65 -43.93
CA ASP A 314 16.91 17.66 -44.31
C ASP A 314 17.95 17.14 -45.30
N ALA A 315 18.15 15.82 -45.38
CA ALA A 315 19.05 15.21 -46.37
C ALA A 315 18.48 15.26 -47.81
N ALA A 316 17.16 15.37 -47.96
CA ALA A 316 16.50 15.44 -49.27
C ALA A 316 16.44 16.87 -49.85
N ARG A 317 16.69 17.91 -49.06
CA ARG A 317 16.70 19.31 -49.53
C ARG A 317 18.08 19.82 -49.94
N SER A 318 19.16 19.24 -49.43
CA SER A 318 20.52 19.63 -49.83
C SER A 318 20.99 19.00 -51.14
N ASP A 319 20.28 18.00 -51.67
CA ASP A 319 20.65 17.30 -52.91
C ASP A 319 19.88 17.83 -54.14
N GLY A 320 18.99 18.82 -53.95
CA GLY A 320 18.12 19.35 -55.00
C GLY A 320 18.48 20.74 -55.52
N SER A 321 19.49 21.42 -54.96
CA SER A 321 19.84 22.80 -55.37
C SER A 321 20.99 22.91 -56.38
N ASP A 322 21.62 21.80 -56.78
CA ASP A 322 22.82 21.81 -57.63
C ASP A 322 22.56 21.39 -59.09
N LEU A 323 21.31 21.35 -59.56
CA LEU A 323 20.98 20.88 -60.93
C LEU A 323 20.44 21.94 -61.92
N ASP A 324 20.42 23.23 -61.59
CA ASP A 324 19.88 24.27 -62.49
C ASP A 324 20.92 25.29 -63.03
N GLU A 325 22.21 24.94 -63.04
CA GLU A 325 23.24 25.82 -63.63
C GLU A 325 24.14 25.11 -64.66
N GLU A 326 23.55 24.34 -65.59
CA GLU A 326 24.19 24.06 -66.89
C GLU A 326 23.20 23.52 -67.93
N ARG A 327 22.45 24.42 -68.60
CA ARG A 327 22.12 24.30 -70.04
C ARG A 327 21.45 25.53 -70.64
#